data_AF-A0A0M4GFY2-F1
#
_entry.id   AF-A0A0M4GFY2-F1
#
_cell.length_a   1.000
_cell.length_b   1.000
_cell.length_c   1.000
_cell.angle_alpha   90.00
_cell.angle_beta   90.00
_cell.angle_gamma   90.00
#
_symmetry.space_group_name_H-M   'P 1'
#
loop_
_entity.id
_entity.type
_entity.pdbx_description
1 polymer ?
#
loop_
_entity_poly.entity_id
_entity_poly.type
_entity_poly.pdbx_seq_one_letter_code
_entity_poly.pdbx_strand_id
1 'polypeptide(L)'
;METKPVAIFGYELTTPKFTGKSYDLDRFDFECLEFFFKRIIQDIPLKERAFKEDNKMINLISFKQSEDANIYEGVFITARYGKEQEIIDIFEQVEAGIKPKNHGVKNEINFVVDKRTGLLLLEKDSENVARKTFIKKFFRYHRGLIDDYLVAFNKKYDPVKMHRTNFLKISSLPSKTFFEELKQFSVINDAYYYLDTDQLESKSNEAANVLYLYNNAKQNGMKGISRVKVSFENTIPKDSVIGVEQYFKKLFEEQHFDGIGIQGKTHSGRSRTIELENIQRVFDIKVNHNENGMPSLKDLTEGMAEIILKDNPVAYKRKIDQFEGVEIDGDEKEERII
;
A
#
# COMPACT_ATOMS: atom_id res chain seq x y z
N MET A 1 32.37 9.64 -1.24
CA MET A 1 30.97 9.26 -1.52
C MET A 1 30.89 7.76 -1.59
N GLU A 2 30.02 7.16 -0.78
CA GLU A 2 29.84 5.71 -0.72
C GLU A 2 28.49 5.36 -1.36
N THR A 3 28.49 4.43 -2.32
CA THR A 3 27.26 3.96 -2.96
C THR A 3 26.72 2.77 -2.19
N LYS A 4 25.50 2.87 -1.66
CA LYS A 4 24.84 1.80 -0.91
C LYS A 4 23.47 1.47 -1.51
N PRO A 5 23.02 0.20 -1.43
CA PRO A 5 21.66 -0.14 -1.82
C PRO A 5 20.65 0.44 -0.84
N VAL A 6 19.60 1.06 -1.38
CA VAL A 6 18.41 1.51 -0.66
C VAL A 6 17.24 0.65 -1.12
N ALA A 7 16.52 0.08 -0.15
CA ALA A 7 15.37 -0.76 -0.40
C ALA A 7 14.11 0.08 -0.67
N ILE A 8 13.39 -0.26 -1.73
CA ILE A 8 12.15 0.39 -2.16
C ILE A 8 11.02 -0.61 -2.13
N PHE A 9 9.92 -0.26 -1.47
CA PHE A 9 8.70 -1.04 -1.45
C PHE A 9 7.77 -0.64 -2.58
N GLY A 10 7.32 -1.62 -3.36
CA GLY A 10 6.32 -1.42 -4.39
C GLY A 10 4.91 -1.80 -3.93
N TYR A 11 3.96 -0.91 -4.22
CA TYR A 11 2.54 -1.06 -4.01
C TYR A 11 1.77 -0.71 -5.28
N GLU A 12 0.54 -1.17 -5.33
CA GLU A 12 -0.41 -0.86 -6.39
C GLU A 12 -1.51 0.05 -5.85
N LEU A 13 -1.75 1.17 -6.52
CA LEU A 13 -2.89 2.04 -6.30
C LEU A 13 -3.96 1.73 -7.33
N THR A 14 -5.21 1.62 -6.87
CA THR A 14 -6.39 1.54 -7.76
C THR A 14 -7.45 2.52 -7.35
N THR A 15 -8.28 2.95 -8.31
CA THR A 15 -9.43 3.83 -8.13
C THR A 15 -10.72 3.13 -8.58
N PRO A 16 -11.20 2.14 -7.82
CA PRO A 16 -12.34 1.31 -8.20
C PRO A 16 -13.56 2.09 -8.70
N LYS A 17 -14.21 1.55 -9.74
CA LYS A 17 -15.44 2.11 -10.32
C LYS A 17 -16.56 1.09 -10.32
N PHE A 18 -17.76 1.51 -9.93
CA PHE A 18 -18.98 0.73 -10.08
C PHE A 18 -19.61 1.02 -11.43
N THR A 19 -19.75 0.03 -12.30
CA THR A 19 -20.27 0.19 -13.67
C THR A 19 -21.80 0.10 -13.77
N GLY A 20 -22.50 0.07 -12.62
CA GLY A 20 -23.93 -0.24 -12.53
C GLY A 20 -24.22 -1.74 -12.36
N LYS A 21 -23.29 -2.62 -12.75
CA LYS A 21 -23.44 -4.08 -12.63
C LYS A 21 -22.33 -4.74 -11.80
N SER A 22 -21.09 -4.27 -11.96
CA SER A 22 -19.91 -4.84 -11.30
C SER A 22 -18.95 -3.73 -10.89
N TYR A 23 -17.96 -4.09 -10.07
CA TYR A 23 -16.86 -3.21 -9.77
C TYR A 23 -15.68 -3.50 -10.70
N ASP A 24 -15.21 -2.47 -11.40
CA ASP A 24 -13.88 -2.45 -12.01
C ASP A 24 -12.89 -2.08 -10.89
N LEU A 25 -12.29 -3.10 -10.29
CA LEU A 25 -11.38 -2.96 -9.15
C LEU A 25 -9.94 -2.66 -9.58
N ASP A 26 -9.62 -2.87 -10.84
CA ASP A 26 -8.27 -2.88 -11.37
C ASP A 26 -7.87 -1.55 -12.02
N ARG A 27 -8.85 -0.71 -12.31
CA ARG A 27 -8.64 0.64 -12.83
C ARG A 27 -7.83 1.53 -11.90
N PHE A 28 -7.01 2.39 -12.49
CA PHE A 28 -6.35 3.51 -11.82
C PHE A 28 -6.51 4.77 -12.68
N ASP A 29 -7.08 5.81 -12.09
CA ASP A 29 -7.27 7.13 -12.69
C ASP A 29 -6.44 8.13 -11.89
N PHE A 30 -5.37 8.64 -12.50
CA PHE A 30 -4.41 9.48 -11.80
C PHE A 30 -5.02 10.78 -11.29
N GLU A 31 -5.93 11.39 -12.05
CA GLU A 31 -6.53 12.68 -11.69
C GLU A 31 -7.31 12.60 -10.37
N CYS A 32 -7.88 11.43 -10.03
CA CYS A 32 -8.51 11.21 -8.73
C CYS A 32 -7.48 11.24 -7.58
N LEU A 33 -6.33 10.58 -7.77
CA LEU A 33 -5.24 10.59 -6.79
C LEU A 33 -4.65 11.98 -6.65
N GLU A 34 -4.38 12.63 -7.78
CA GLU A 34 -3.80 13.97 -7.83
C GLU A 34 -4.68 14.99 -7.13
N PHE A 35 -5.98 15.01 -7.45
CA PHE A 35 -6.94 15.85 -6.78
C PHE A 35 -6.91 15.64 -5.26
N PHE A 36 -6.99 14.37 -4.82
CA PHE A 36 -7.00 14.03 -3.40
C PHE A 36 -5.74 14.50 -2.67
N PHE A 37 -4.55 14.27 -3.25
CA PHE A 37 -3.29 14.65 -2.62
C PHE A 37 -3.07 16.16 -2.63
N LYS A 38 -3.46 16.85 -3.71
CA LYS A 38 -3.42 18.32 -3.78
C LYS A 38 -4.31 18.94 -2.70
N ARG A 39 -5.55 18.47 -2.54
CA ARG A 39 -6.47 18.92 -1.47
C ARG A 39 -5.89 18.71 -0.07
N ILE A 40 -5.26 17.56 0.19
CA ILE A 40 -4.56 17.33 1.46
C ILE A 40 -3.46 18.39 1.69
N ILE A 41 -2.70 18.74 0.65
CA ILE A 41 -1.56 19.65 0.75
C ILE A 41 -1.98 21.12 0.80
N GLN A 42 -3.02 21.51 0.08
CA GLN A 42 -3.45 22.90 -0.08
C GLN A 42 -4.46 23.31 0.99
N ASP A 43 -5.43 22.45 1.29
CA ASP A 43 -6.58 22.84 2.10
C ASP A 43 -6.38 22.55 3.58
N ILE A 44 -5.52 21.59 3.92
CA ILE A 44 -5.29 21.16 5.30
C ILE A 44 -3.99 21.75 5.86
N PRO A 45 -4.05 22.53 6.96
CA PRO A 45 -2.87 23.02 7.66
C PRO A 45 -1.95 21.87 8.09
N LEU A 46 -0.64 22.10 8.04
CA LEU A 46 0.38 21.08 8.29
C LEU A 46 0.17 20.26 9.59
N LYS A 47 -0.31 20.91 10.66
CA LYS A 47 -0.56 20.29 11.97
C LYS A 47 -1.75 19.32 11.95
N GLU A 48 -2.81 19.66 11.22
CA GLU A 48 -4.07 18.89 11.11
C GLU A 48 -3.95 17.80 10.05
N ARG A 49 -3.03 17.98 9.09
CA ARG A 49 -2.72 16.99 8.05
C ARG A 49 -2.13 15.69 8.61
N ALA A 50 -1.38 15.79 9.71
CA ALA A 50 -0.71 14.66 10.32
C ALA A 50 -1.71 13.66 10.93
N PHE A 51 -1.77 12.46 10.36
CA PHE A 51 -2.49 11.34 10.96
C PHE A 51 -1.66 10.75 12.10
N LYS A 52 -2.28 10.58 13.26
CA LYS A 52 -1.66 10.08 14.48
C LYS A 52 -2.51 8.95 15.04
N GLU A 53 -1.89 7.82 15.30
CA GLU A 53 -2.54 6.67 15.91
C GLU A 53 -1.50 5.88 16.70
N ASP A 54 -1.88 5.44 17.89
CA ASP A 54 -1.01 4.80 18.87
C ASP A 54 0.24 5.67 19.17
N ASN A 55 1.39 5.22 18.68
CA ASN A 55 2.71 5.82 18.85
C ASN A 55 3.36 6.21 17.52
N LYS A 56 2.56 6.37 16.46
CA LYS A 56 3.02 6.61 15.09
C LYS A 56 2.35 7.83 14.48
N MET A 57 3.10 8.55 13.67
CA MET A 57 2.61 9.69 12.90
C MET A 57 3.06 9.55 11.44
N ILE A 58 2.16 9.89 10.52
CA ILE A 58 2.45 10.06 9.09
C ILE A 58 1.83 11.35 8.59
N ASN A 59 2.54 12.08 7.74
CA ASN A 59 2.08 13.33 7.16
C ASN A 59 2.57 13.49 5.71
N LEU A 60 1.69 13.87 4.79
CA LEU A 60 2.05 14.15 3.39
C LEU A 60 2.57 15.59 3.28
N ILE A 61 3.81 15.77 2.82
CA ILE A 61 4.45 17.09 2.77
C ILE A 61 4.43 17.68 1.38
N SER A 62 4.76 16.87 0.38
CA SER A 62 4.82 17.28 -1.01
C SER A 62 4.28 16.17 -1.91
N PHE A 63 3.72 16.60 -3.04
CA PHE A 63 3.32 15.76 -4.14
C PHE A 63 3.33 16.62 -5.41
N LYS A 64 4.28 16.38 -6.31
CA LYS A 64 4.50 17.21 -7.50
C LYS A 64 4.94 16.35 -8.68
N GLN A 65 4.79 16.87 -9.88
CA GLN A 65 5.27 16.21 -11.08
C GLN A 65 6.82 16.16 -11.06
N SER A 66 7.36 15.03 -11.49
CA SER A 66 8.78 14.82 -11.74
C SER A 66 9.22 15.55 -13.02
N GLU A 67 10.50 15.43 -13.37
CA GLU A 67 10.98 15.78 -14.71
C GLU A 67 10.35 14.88 -15.79
N ASP A 68 10.05 13.61 -15.47
CA ASP A 68 9.24 12.75 -16.34
C ASP A 68 7.76 13.06 -16.19
N ALA A 69 7.09 13.39 -17.30
CA ALA A 69 5.68 13.78 -17.30
C ALA A 69 4.72 12.70 -16.76
N ASN A 70 5.13 11.43 -16.76
CA ASN A 70 4.34 10.30 -16.27
C ASN A 70 4.63 9.97 -14.80
N ILE A 71 5.53 10.69 -14.15
CA ILE A 71 5.97 10.37 -12.79
C ILE A 71 5.64 11.54 -11.89
N TYR A 72 5.05 11.23 -10.73
CA TYR A 72 4.91 12.19 -9.65
C TYR A 72 5.74 11.72 -8.46
N GLU A 73 6.35 12.69 -7.79
CA GLU A 73 7.20 12.49 -6.63
C GLU A 73 6.54 13.12 -5.40
N GLY A 74 6.72 12.49 -4.25
CA GLY A 74 6.25 13.06 -3.01
C GLY A 74 7.06 12.62 -1.80
N VAL A 75 6.79 13.28 -0.69
CA VAL A 75 7.47 13.03 0.59
C VAL A 75 6.44 12.85 1.70
N PHE A 76 6.54 11.73 2.40
CA PHE A 76 5.92 11.58 3.71
C PHE A 76 6.93 11.94 4.81
N ILE A 77 6.48 12.66 5.83
CA ILE A 77 7.17 12.65 7.12
C ILE A 77 6.54 11.58 8.00
N THR A 78 7.38 10.72 8.58
CA THR A 78 6.98 9.78 9.64
C THR A 78 7.75 10.03 10.93
N ALA A 79 7.17 9.60 12.04
CA ALA A 79 7.85 9.57 13.32
C ALA A 79 7.20 8.57 14.28
N ARG A 80 8.00 8.02 15.20
CA ARG A 80 7.52 7.35 16.41
C ARG A 80 7.62 8.27 17.62
N TYR A 81 6.59 8.26 18.46
CA TYR A 81 6.51 9.06 19.68
C TYR A 81 5.94 8.23 20.85
N GLY A 82 5.65 8.85 22.00
CA GLY A 82 4.96 8.23 23.14
C GLY A 82 5.87 7.64 24.22
N LYS A 83 7.18 7.65 24.01
CA LYS A 83 8.19 7.28 25.01
C LYS A 83 9.17 8.41 25.24
N GLU A 84 9.43 8.68 26.52
CA GLU A 84 10.55 9.50 26.94
C GLU A 84 11.82 8.68 26.81
N GLN A 85 12.85 9.25 26.18
CA GLN A 85 14.09 8.54 25.90
C GLN A 85 15.26 9.45 26.17
N GLU A 86 16.24 8.97 26.93
CA GLU A 86 17.53 9.63 27.07
C GLU A 86 18.27 9.57 25.72
N ILE A 87 18.86 10.70 25.34
CA ILE A 87 19.72 10.84 24.18
C ILE A 87 21.14 10.76 24.73
N ILE A 88 21.92 9.80 24.24
CA ILE A 88 23.33 9.64 24.61
C ILE A 88 24.22 10.13 23.49
N ASP A 89 25.36 10.73 23.84
CA ASP A 89 26.47 10.92 22.90
C ASP A 89 27.08 9.56 22.58
N ILE A 90 27.20 9.23 21.29
CA ILE A 90 27.66 7.90 20.84
C ILE A 90 29.16 7.70 21.13
N PHE A 91 29.98 8.75 21.10
CA PHE A 91 31.43 8.63 21.32
C PHE A 91 31.79 8.72 22.80
N GLU A 92 31.20 9.68 23.50
CA GLU A 92 31.48 9.94 24.91
C GLU A 92 30.65 9.06 25.86
N GLN A 93 29.57 8.43 25.36
CA GLN A 93 28.65 7.58 26.14
C GLN A 93 28.04 8.29 27.36
N VAL A 94 27.83 9.60 27.26
CA VAL A 94 27.22 10.45 28.30
C VAL A 94 25.86 10.97 27.87
N GLU A 95 25.03 11.37 28.84
CA GLU A 95 23.73 12.02 28.58
C GLU A 95 23.93 13.31 27.77
N ALA A 96 23.32 13.37 26.60
CA ALA A 96 23.28 14.54 25.70
C ALA A 96 21.91 15.24 25.70
N GLY A 97 20.89 14.65 26.31
CA GLY A 97 19.57 15.26 26.51
C GLY A 97 18.45 14.24 26.67
N ILE A 98 17.20 14.71 26.67
CA ILE A 98 16.00 13.87 26.82
C ILE A 98 15.04 14.19 25.69
N LYS A 99 14.55 13.17 24.97
CA LYS A 99 13.44 13.25 24.02
C LYS A 99 12.11 13.13 24.76
N PRO A 100 11.28 14.19 24.84
CA PRO A 100 9.97 14.13 25.47
C PRO A 100 9.00 13.16 24.80
N LYS A 101 7.97 12.70 25.53
CA LYS A 101 6.96 11.75 25.01
C LYS A 101 6.21 12.24 23.77
N ASN A 102 5.99 13.55 23.63
CA ASN A 102 5.33 14.15 22.48
C ASN A 102 6.28 14.45 21.31
N HIS A 103 7.57 14.13 21.44
CA HIS A 103 8.57 14.33 20.40
C HIS A 103 8.89 13.00 19.71
N GLY A 104 9.11 13.06 18.40
CA GLY A 104 9.59 11.95 17.59
C GLY A 104 10.79 12.39 16.75
N VAL A 105 11.58 11.42 16.30
CA VAL A 105 12.63 11.68 15.33
C VAL A 105 11.98 11.78 13.96
N LYS A 106 12.21 12.90 13.27
CA LYS A 106 11.68 13.14 11.93
C LYS A 106 12.35 12.18 10.95
N ASN A 107 11.55 11.42 10.22
CA ASN A 107 11.99 10.58 9.11
C ASN A 107 11.29 11.02 7.83
N GLU A 108 12.04 11.32 6.77
CA GLU A 108 11.49 11.68 5.47
C GLU A 108 11.52 10.45 4.57
N ILE A 109 10.36 10.07 4.06
CA ILE A 109 10.18 8.91 3.19
C ILE A 109 9.78 9.41 1.81
N ASN A 110 10.67 9.22 0.85
CA ASN A 110 10.42 9.61 -0.53
C ASN A 110 9.59 8.53 -1.25
N PHE A 111 8.72 8.95 -2.15
CA PHE A 111 7.95 8.05 -2.99
C PHE A 111 7.74 8.60 -4.40
N VAL A 112 7.48 7.70 -5.34
CA VAL A 112 7.04 8.05 -6.69
C VAL A 112 5.82 7.25 -7.11
N VAL A 113 5.02 7.83 -8.01
CA VAL A 113 3.82 7.21 -8.59
C VAL A 113 3.89 7.28 -10.13
N ASP A 114 3.69 6.14 -10.82
CA ASP A 114 3.44 6.13 -12.27
C ASP A 114 1.99 6.56 -12.56
N LYS A 115 1.81 7.74 -13.17
CA LYS A 115 0.52 8.29 -13.61
C LYS A 115 -0.28 7.31 -14.46
N ARG A 116 0.37 6.43 -15.21
CA ARG A 116 -0.31 5.54 -16.16
C ARG A 116 -0.82 4.25 -15.53
N THR A 117 -0.22 3.80 -14.42
CA THR A 117 -0.47 2.45 -13.89
C THR A 117 -0.81 2.40 -12.40
N GLY A 118 -0.60 3.49 -11.66
CA GLY A 118 -0.80 3.50 -10.21
C GLY A 118 0.28 2.73 -9.46
N LEU A 119 1.43 2.45 -10.08
CA LEU A 119 2.57 1.86 -9.36
C LEU A 119 3.10 2.90 -8.37
N LEU A 120 3.02 2.61 -7.07
CA LEU A 120 3.60 3.41 -6.00
C LEU A 120 4.89 2.75 -5.53
N LEU A 121 6.00 3.44 -5.68
CA LEU A 121 7.30 3.03 -5.15
C LEU A 121 7.64 3.93 -3.95
N LEU A 122 7.92 3.32 -2.81
CA LEU A 122 8.11 4.01 -1.54
C LEU A 122 9.45 3.58 -0.93
N GLU A 123 10.27 4.54 -0.54
CA GLU A 123 11.49 4.27 0.22
C GLU A 123 11.19 3.47 1.50
N LYS A 124 12.02 2.48 1.82
CA LYS A 124 11.85 1.68 3.03
C LYS A 124 11.98 2.58 4.26
N ASP A 125 10.87 2.75 4.96
CA ASP A 125 10.83 3.44 6.24
C ASP A 125 11.56 2.64 7.34
N SER A 126 12.69 3.19 7.81
CA SER A 126 13.48 2.67 8.93
C SER A 126 12.66 2.54 10.22
N GLU A 127 11.71 3.45 10.44
CA GLU A 127 10.81 3.45 11.61
C GLU A 127 9.61 2.51 11.43
N ASN A 128 9.44 1.91 10.24
CA ASN A 128 8.34 1.00 9.92
C ASN A 128 6.94 1.62 10.18
N VAL A 129 6.78 2.91 9.90
CA VAL A 129 5.52 3.64 10.03
C VAL A 129 4.78 3.69 8.69
N ALA A 130 5.42 4.14 7.61
CA ALA A 130 4.88 4.20 6.25
C ALA A 130 4.78 2.80 5.61
N ARG A 131 3.94 1.95 6.17
CA ARG A 131 3.54 0.65 5.62
C ARG A 131 2.16 0.77 4.97
N LYS A 132 1.84 -0.14 4.05
CA LYS A 132 0.53 -0.24 3.37
C LYS A 132 -0.65 0.06 4.29
N THR A 133 -0.69 -0.59 5.45
CA THR A 133 -1.80 -0.47 6.42
C THR A 133 -1.92 0.93 7.00
N PHE A 134 -0.80 1.58 7.33
CA PHE A 134 -0.80 2.92 7.90
C PHE A 134 -1.09 4.00 6.86
N ILE A 135 -0.58 3.82 5.63
CA ILE A 135 -0.92 4.67 4.47
C ILE A 135 -2.42 4.56 4.15
N LYS A 136 -2.99 3.35 4.16
CA LYS A 136 -4.44 3.12 3.99
C LYS A 136 -5.26 3.87 5.07
N LYS A 137 -4.80 3.85 6.33
CA LYS A 137 -5.44 4.61 7.41
C LYS A 137 -5.34 6.13 7.20
N PHE A 138 -4.19 6.62 6.74
CA PHE A 138 -4.01 8.03 6.37
C PHE A 138 -4.98 8.46 5.25
N PHE A 139 -5.15 7.65 4.18
CA PHE A 139 -6.15 7.94 3.15
C PHE A 139 -7.57 7.95 3.71
N ARG A 140 -7.90 6.99 4.59
CA ARG A 140 -9.21 6.94 5.25
C ARG A 140 -9.46 8.16 6.15
N TYR A 141 -8.43 8.67 6.82
CA TYR A 141 -8.53 9.85 7.68
C TYR A 141 -8.95 11.09 6.88
N HIS A 142 -8.36 11.28 5.69
CA HIS A 142 -8.62 12.44 4.82
C HIS A 142 -9.75 12.25 3.80
N ARG A 143 -10.43 11.09 3.80
CA ARG A 143 -11.42 10.68 2.77
C ARG A 143 -12.60 11.65 2.52
N GLY A 144 -12.79 12.69 3.32
CA GLY A 144 -13.79 13.72 3.05
C GLY A 144 -13.39 14.69 1.94
N LEU A 145 -12.10 14.85 1.70
CA LEU A 145 -11.60 15.78 0.69
C LEU A 145 -11.91 15.38 -0.75
N ILE A 146 -12.44 14.18 -0.97
CA ILE A 146 -12.80 13.68 -2.30
C ILE A 146 -14.27 13.93 -2.64
N ASP A 147 -15.10 14.39 -1.69
CA ASP A 147 -16.56 14.40 -1.84
C ASP A 147 -17.03 15.20 -3.07
N ASP A 148 -16.45 16.38 -3.32
CA ASP A 148 -16.83 17.22 -4.47
C ASP A 148 -16.41 16.58 -5.81
N TYR A 149 -15.22 15.97 -5.86
CA TYR A 149 -14.76 15.23 -7.04
C TYR A 149 -15.69 14.06 -7.34
N LEU A 150 -16.15 13.33 -6.31
CA LEU A 150 -17.10 12.22 -6.48
C LEU A 150 -18.42 12.68 -7.06
N VAL A 151 -18.95 13.81 -6.59
CA VAL A 151 -20.21 14.38 -7.08
C VAL A 151 -20.08 14.74 -8.56
N ALA A 152 -19.02 15.47 -8.92
CA ALA A 152 -18.77 15.88 -10.30
C ALA A 152 -18.51 14.67 -11.23
N PHE A 153 -17.71 13.70 -10.77
CA PHE A 153 -17.43 12.45 -11.49
C PHE A 153 -18.68 11.65 -11.76
N ASN A 154 -19.49 11.38 -10.73
CA ASN A 154 -20.70 10.57 -10.84
C ASN A 154 -21.77 11.22 -11.72
N LYS A 155 -21.75 12.55 -11.85
CA LYS A 155 -22.61 13.29 -12.77
C LYS A 155 -22.13 13.20 -14.22
N LYS A 156 -20.81 13.33 -14.45
CA LYS A 156 -20.21 13.31 -15.80
C LYS A 156 -20.24 11.92 -16.43
N TYR A 157 -20.04 10.86 -15.64
CA TYR A 157 -19.80 9.50 -16.16
C TYR A 157 -20.92 8.48 -15.87
N ASP A 158 -22.16 8.91 -15.60
CA ASP A 158 -23.29 8.00 -15.41
C ASP A 158 -23.42 7.01 -16.59
N PRO A 159 -23.59 5.69 -16.37
CA PRO A 159 -23.91 5.01 -15.10
C PRO A 159 -22.70 4.61 -14.23
N VAL A 160 -21.47 4.97 -14.60
CA VAL A 160 -20.25 4.65 -13.86
C VAL A 160 -20.15 5.54 -12.62
N LYS A 161 -19.93 4.93 -11.45
CA LYS A 161 -19.90 5.61 -10.16
C LYS A 161 -18.64 5.29 -9.36
N MET A 162 -18.17 6.28 -8.63
CA MET A 162 -17.21 6.14 -7.54
C MET A 162 -17.92 6.25 -6.20
N HIS A 163 -17.46 5.49 -5.22
CA HIS A 163 -17.94 5.59 -3.84
C HIS A 163 -16.83 6.09 -2.91
N ARG A 164 -17.23 6.90 -1.93
CA ARG A 164 -16.33 7.48 -0.93
C ARG A 164 -15.53 6.45 -0.12
N THR A 165 -16.07 5.27 0.08
CA THR A 165 -15.43 4.23 0.90
C THR A 165 -14.29 3.51 0.18
N ASN A 166 -14.28 3.52 -1.15
CA ASN A 166 -13.35 2.72 -1.95
C ASN A 166 -12.77 3.48 -3.17
N PHE A 167 -12.83 4.82 -3.16
CA PHE A 167 -12.36 5.66 -4.27
C PHE A 167 -10.87 5.49 -4.58
N LEU A 168 -10.07 5.15 -3.56
CA LEU A 168 -8.64 4.90 -3.65
C LEU A 168 -8.30 3.69 -2.77
N LYS A 169 -7.63 2.70 -3.36
CA LYS A 169 -7.12 1.50 -2.67
C LYS A 169 -5.61 1.42 -2.84
N ILE A 170 -4.95 0.81 -1.86
CA ILE A 170 -3.54 0.46 -1.90
C ILE A 170 -3.39 -1.04 -1.61
N SER A 171 -2.77 -1.76 -2.54
CA SER A 171 -2.56 -3.20 -2.50
C SER A 171 -1.07 -3.51 -2.51
N SER A 172 -0.69 -4.65 -1.93
CA SER A 172 0.68 -5.16 -2.11
C SER A 172 0.81 -5.62 -3.55
N LEU A 173 1.94 -5.34 -4.20
CA LEU A 173 2.21 -5.95 -5.49
C LEU A 173 2.32 -7.47 -5.32
N PRO A 174 1.83 -8.28 -6.28
CA PRO A 174 2.17 -9.68 -6.31
C PRO A 174 3.69 -9.79 -6.37
N SER A 175 4.29 -10.49 -5.40
CA SER A 175 5.73 -10.70 -5.46
C SER A 175 6.01 -11.63 -6.64
N LYS A 176 7.01 -11.27 -7.49
CA LYS A 176 7.62 -12.24 -8.42
C LYS A 176 8.00 -13.51 -7.64
N THR A 177 8.42 -13.33 -6.39
CA THR A 177 8.93 -14.40 -5.55
C THR A 177 7.88 -15.32 -4.94
N PHE A 178 6.61 -14.98 -4.72
CA PHE A 178 5.71 -15.92 -4.02
C PHE A 178 5.43 -17.16 -4.88
N PHE A 179 5.07 -16.97 -6.15
CA PHE A 179 4.86 -18.09 -7.07
C PHE A 179 6.18 -18.74 -7.51
N GLU A 180 7.29 -18.00 -7.56
CA GLU A 180 8.62 -18.57 -7.81
C GLU A 180 9.16 -19.35 -6.60
N GLU A 181 8.88 -18.93 -5.37
CA GLU A 181 9.20 -19.60 -4.12
C GLU A 181 8.29 -20.81 -3.90
N LEU A 182 7.02 -20.74 -4.33
CA LEU A 182 6.10 -21.87 -4.34
C LEU A 182 6.68 -23.03 -5.16
N LYS A 183 7.35 -22.74 -6.29
CA LYS A 183 8.07 -23.75 -7.10
C LYS A 183 9.26 -24.39 -6.37
N GLN A 184 9.73 -23.82 -5.25
CA GLN A 184 10.81 -24.41 -4.44
C GLN A 184 10.30 -25.46 -3.43
N PHE A 185 8.98 -25.57 -3.25
CA PHE A 185 8.36 -26.59 -2.42
C PHE A 185 8.25 -27.91 -3.18
N SER A 186 8.66 -29.00 -2.55
CA SER A 186 8.38 -30.35 -3.04
C SER A 186 7.05 -30.89 -2.53
N VAL A 187 6.58 -30.38 -1.39
CA VAL A 187 5.31 -30.75 -0.74
C VAL A 187 4.73 -29.53 -0.05
N ILE A 188 3.45 -29.25 -0.25
CA ILE A 188 2.68 -28.29 0.55
C ILE A 188 1.80 -29.06 1.53
N ASN A 189 1.98 -28.81 2.82
CA ASN A 189 1.22 -29.45 3.90
C ASN A 189 -0.02 -28.63 4.26
N ASP A 190 0.10 -27.30 4.27
CA ASP A 190 -0.98 -26.37 4.58
C ASP A 190 -0.93 -25.22 3.58
N ALA A 191 -2.08 -24.87 3.01
CA ALA A 191 -2.29 -23.65 2.23
C ALA A 191 -3.43 -22.85 2.87
N TYR A 192 -3.21 -21.56 3.12
CA TYR A 192 -4.19 -20.73 3.82
C TYR A 192 -4.35 -19.34 3.21
N TYR A 193 -5.46 -18.69 3.53
CA TYR A 193 -5.72 -17.30 3.20
C TYR A 193 -6.43 -16.58 4.36
N TYR A 194 -6.31 -15.25 4.37
CA TYR A 194 -6.94 -14.38 5.33
C TYR A 194 -8.10 -13.61 4.70
N LEU A 195 -9.21 -13.52 5.42
CA LEU A 195 -10.36 -12.69 5.07
C LEU A 195 -10.44 -11.48 6.01
N ASP A 196 -10.59 -10.28 5.42
CA ASP A 196 -10.85 -9.04 6.14
C ASP A 196 -12.34 -9.01 6.56
N THR A 197 -12.56 -8.96 7.87
CA THR A 197 -13.91 -8.98 8.45
C THR A 197 -14.68 -7.69 8.22
N ASP A 198 -14.00 -6.61 7.84
CA ASP A 198 -14.62 -5.31 7.57
C ASP A 198 -15.12 -5.17 6.11
N GLN A 199 -14.74 -6.09 5.21
CA GLN A 199 -15.10 -6.06 3.77
C GLN A 199 -16.01 -7.21 3.32
N LEU A 200 -16.43 -8.07 4.24
CA LEU A 200 -17.31 -9.21 3.97
C LEU A 200 -18.77 -8.75 3.76
N GLU A 201 -19.11 -8.29 2.55
CA GLU A 201 -20.51 -8.27 2.11
C GLU A 201 -20.89 -9.64 1.51
N SER A 202 -22.10 -10.14 1.83
CA SER A 202 -22.57 -11.52 1.59
C SER A 202 -22.84 -11.85 0.11
N LYS A 203 -21.82 -11.79 -0.75
CA LYS A 203 -21.99 -12.04 -2.20
C LYS A 203 -21.57 -13.44 -2.66
N SER A 204 -21.01 -14.30 -1.79
CA SER A 204 -20.76 -15.72 -2.07
C SER A 204 -21.09 -16.65 -0.88
N ASN A 205 -21.36 -17.92 -1.17
CA ASN A 205 -21.67 -18.94 -0.15
C ASN A 205 -20.46 -19.23 0.77
N GLU A 206 -19.22 -19.16 0.27
CA GLU A 206 -18.03 -19.31 1.14
C GLU A 206 -17.88 -18.14 2.13
N ALA A 207 -18.11 -16.90 1.67
CA ALA A 207 -18.08 -15.71 2.53
C ALA A 207 -19.14 -15.80 3.64
N ALA A 208 -20.32 -16.35 3.34
CA ALA A 208 -21.40 -16.54 4.30
C ALA A 208 -21.05 -17.54 5.43
N ASN A 209 -20.37 -18.65 5.10
CA ASN A 209 -19.93 -19.63 6.10
C ASN A 209 -18.85 -19.07 7.04
N VAL A 210 -17.91 -18.30 6.51
CA VAL A 210 -16.87 -17.65 7.33
C VAL A 210 -17.47 -16.54 8.19
N LEU A 211 -18.41 -15.75 7.63
CA LEU A 211 -19.13 -14.73 8.37
C LEU A 211 -19.99 -15.33 9.50
N TYR A 212 -20.58 -16.51 9.28
CA TYR A 212 -21.29 -17.26 10.32
C TYR A 212 -20.36 -17.61 11.49
N LEU A 213 -19.17 -18.17 11.22
CA LEU A 213 -18.18 -18.51 12.26
C LEU A 213 -17.68 -17.27 13.02
N TYR A 214 -17.42 -16.18 12.30
CA TYR A 214 -17.03 -14.89 12.89
C TYR A 214 -18.12 -14.33 13.82
N ASN A 215 -19.38 -14.33 13.36
CA ASN A 215 -20.51 -13.85 14.14
C ASN A 215 -20.76 -14.73 15.38
N ASN A 216 -20.62 -16.04 15.25
CA ASN A 216 -20.71 -16.99 16.35
C ASN A 216 -19.62 -16.72 17.42
N ALA A 217 -18.38 -16.47 17.00
CA ALA A 217 -17.29 -16.12 17.92
C ALA A 217 -17.56 -14.81 18.68
N LYS A 218 -18.07 -13.78 18.00
CA LYS A 218 -18.49 -12.52 18.63
C LYS A 218 -19.65 -12.71 19.61
N GLN A 219 -20.66 -13.48 19.24
CA GLN A 219 -21.82 -13.78 20.10
C GLN A 219 -21.42 -14.55 21.36
N ASN A 220 -20.36 -15.37 21.29
CA ASN A 220 -19.79 -16.07 22.43
C ASN A 220 -18.72 -15.25 23.20
N GLY A 221 -18.65 -13.94 22.97
CA GLY A 221 -17.87 -13.02 23.81
C GLY A 221 -16.41 -12.80 23.40
N MET A 222 -15.96 -13.33 22.25
CA MET A 222 -14.64 -12.96 21.72
C MET A 222 -14.64 -11.51 21.22
N LYS A 223 -13.68 -10.71 21.72
CA LYS A 223 -13.49 -9.29 21.35
C LYS A 223 -12.16 -9.12 20.60
N GLY A 224 -12.09 -8.13 19.71
CA GLY A 224 -10.86 -7.76 19.00
C GLY A 224 -10.46 -8.67 17.84
N ILE A 225 -11.39 -9.46 17.29
CA ILE A 225 -11.14 -10.27 16.08
C ILE A 225 -11.03 -9.34 14.87
N SER A 226 -9.85 -9.29 14.26
CA SER A 226 -9.54 -8.46 13.08
C SER A 226 -9.48 -9.23 11.76
N ARG A 227 -9.26 -10.56 11.80
CA ARG A 227 -9.09 -11.41 10.62
C ARG A 227 -9.57 -12.83 10.89
N VAL A 228 -9.97 -13.54 9.82
CA VAL A 228 -10.22 -14.98 9.86
C VAL A 228 -9.25 -15.69 8.91
N LYS A 229 -8.56 -16.73 9.41
CA LYS A 229 -7.68 -17.61 8.63
C LYS A 229 -8.46 -18.85 8.19
N VAL A 230 -8.51 -19.10 6.88
CA VAL A 230 -9.01 -20.36 6.31
C VAL A 230 -7.81 -21.17 5.83
N SER A 231 -7.73 -22.44 6.23
CA SER A 231 -6.59 -23.31 5.97
C SER A 231 -7.05 -24.63 5.35
N PHE A 232 -6.30 -25.11 4.37
CA PHE A 232 -6.48 -26.38 3.68
C PHE A 232 -5.26 -27.26 3.94
N GLU A 233 -5.48 -28.34 4.68
CA GLU A 233 -4.45 -29.34 4.94
C GLU A 233 -4.48 -30.41 3.85
N ASN A 234 -3.35 -30.60 3.17
CA ASN A 234 -3.24 -31.57 2.09
C ASN A 234 -2.79 -32.93 2.63
N THR A 235 -3.59 -33.96 2.41
CA THR A 235 -3.27 -35.35 2.76
C THR A 235 -2.40 -36.04 1.70
N ILE A 236 -2.34 -35.52 0.47
CA ILE A 236 -1.60 -36.09 -0.67
C ILE A 236 -0.44 -35.15 -1.09
N PRO A 237 0.83 -35.54 -0.88
CA PRO A 237 1.97 -34.63 -1.01
C PRO A 237 2.38 -34.16 -2.42
N LYS A 238 2.18 -34.98 -3.47
CA LYS A 238 2.84 -34.78 -4.79
C LYS A 238 2.04 -33.93 -5.79
N ASP A 239 0.71 -33.94 -5.73
CA ASP A 239 -0.15 -33.17 -6.64
C ASP A 239 -0.56 -31.80 -6.06
N SER A 240 -0.14 -31.50 -4.83
CA SER A 240 -0.60 -30.31 -4.10
C SER A 240 -0.01 -29.00 -4.61
N VAL A 241 1.21 -28.99 -5.15
CA VAL A 241 1.89 -27.75 -5.54
C VAL A 241 1.20 -27.06 -6.74
N ILE A 242 0.91 -27.82 -7.80
CA ILE A 242 0.25 -27.30 -9.00
C ILE A 242 -1.20 -26.89 -8.68
N GLY A 243 -1.92 -27.70 -7.91
CA GLY A 243 -3.29 -27.40 -7.49
C GLY A 243 -3.37 -26.15 -6.61
N VAL A 244 -2.46 -25.99 -5.64
CA VAL A 244 -2.37 -24.79 -4.80
C VAL A 244 -1.95 -23.57 -5.62
N GLU A 245 -1.03 -23.70 -6.57
CA GLU A 245 -0.65 -22.60 -7.47
C GLU A 245 -1.84 -22.11 -8.31
N GLN A 246 -2.58 -23.02 -8.93
CA GLN A 246 -3.76 -22.68 -9.73
C GLN A 246 -4.87 -22.09 -8.87
N TYR A 247 -5.12 -22.69 -7.70
CA TYR A 247 -6.10 -22.19 -6.75
C TYR A 247 -5.75 -20.78 -6.28
N PHE A 248 -4.50 -20.53 -5.88
CA PHE A 248 -4.07 -19.20 -5.43
C PHE A 248 -3.99 -18.16 -6.55
N LYS A 249 -3.72 -18.55 -7.80
CA LYS A 249 -3.88 -17.64 -8.94
C LYS A 249 -5.33 -17.21 -9.12
N LYS A 250 -6.27 -18.16 -9.08
CA LYS A 250 -7.71 -17.87 -9.14
C LYS A 250 -8.19 -17.04 -7.94
N LEU A 251 -7.72 -17.38 -6.75
CA LEU A 251 -8.04 -16.68 -5.50
C LEU A 251 -7.49 -15.25 -5.50
N PHE A 252 -6.32 -15.03 -6.12
CA PHE A 252 -5.74 -13.71 -6.34
C PHE A 252 -6.55 -12.88 -7.34
N GLU A 253 -7.07 -13.50 -8.41
CA GLU A 253 -7.96 -12.85 -9.38
C GLU A 253 -9.31 -12.43 -8.78
N GLU A 254 -9.80 -13.15 -7.77
CA GLU A 254 -11.10 -12.90 -7.10
C GLU A 254 -11.06 -11.76 -6.04
N GLN A 255 -9.88 -11.17 -5.74
CA GLN A 255 -9.65 -9.92 -4.98
C GLN A 255 -10.34 -9.73 -3.60
N HIS A 256 -10.83 -10.79 -2.93
CA HIS A 256 -11.53 -10.70 -1.64
C HIS A 256 -10.66 -11.05 -0.40
N PHE A 257 -9.33 -11.12 -0.52
CA PHE A 257 -8.46 -11.69 0.50
C PHE A 257 -7.35 -10.73 0.95
N ASP A 258 -7.06 -10.73 2.25
CA ASP A 258 -6.09 -9.82 2.89
C ASP A 258 -4.64 -10.36 2.81
N GLY A 259 -4.51 -11.66 2.48
CA GLY A 259 -3.32 -12.31 1.96
C GLY A 259 -3.43 -13.84 1.94
N ILE A 260 -2.41 -14.50 1.40
CA ILE A 260 -2.34 -15.97 1.23
C ILE A 260 -1.03 -16.50 1.80
N GLY A 261 -0.95 -17.79 2.14
CA GLY A 261 0.27 -18.41 2.63
C GLY A 261 0.30 -19.91 2.40
N ILE A 262 1.51 -20.48 2.35
CA ILE A 262 1.73 -21.92 2.28
C ILE A 262 2.79 -22.32 3.32
N GLN A 263 2.60 -23.50 3.89
CA GLN A 263 3.57 -24.17 4.74
C GLN A 263 3.83 -25.58 4.18
N GLY A 264 5.09 -25.98 4.12
CA GLY A 264 5.45 -27.23 3.49
C GLY A 264 6.93 -27.56 3.62
N LYS A 265 7.41 -28.49 2.78
CA LYS A 265 8.81 -28.86 2.70
C LYS A 265 9.39 -28.48 1.34
N THR A 266 10.60 -27.94 1.36
CA THR A 266 11.39 -27.68 0.15
C THR A 266 11.93 -28.97 -0.45
N HIS A 267 12.42 -28.91 -1.69
CA HIS A 267 13.14 -30.03 -2.34
C HIS A 267 14.34 -30.55 -1.53
N SER A 268 14.91 -29.74 -0.63
CA SER A 268 15.97 -30.14 0.28
C SER A 268 15.45 -30.80 1.58
N GLY A 269 14.15 -31.07 1.69
CA GLY A 269 13.50 -31.67 2.86
C GLY A 269 13.28 -30.73 4.06
N ARG A 270 13.65 -29.44 3.95
CA ARG A 270 13.51 -28.46 5.05
C ARG A 270 12.09 -27.92 5.10
N SER A 271 11.52 -27.82 6.30
CA SER A 271 10.24 -27.13 6.49
C SER A 271 10.39 -25.64 6.23
N ARG A 272 9.43 -25.05 5.51
CA ARG A 272 9.39 -23.63 5.18
C ARG A 272 7.94 -23.15 5.15
N THR A 273 7.74 -21.89 5.47
CA THR A 273 6.46 -21.18 5.32
C THR A 273 6.72 -19.93 4.49
N ILE A 274 5.86 -19.64 3.52
CA ILE A 274 5.87 -18.37 2.76
C ILE A 274 4.47 -17.77 2.80
N GLU A 275 4.38 -16.44 2.99
CA GLU A 275 3.12 -15.71 3.14
C GLU A 275 3.12 -14.45 2.26
N LEU A 276 2.11 -14.29 1.42
CA LEU A 276 1.84 -13.09 0.64
C LEU A 276 1.19 -11.96 1.47
N GLU A 277 0.91 -12.16 2.76
CA GLU A 277 0.48 -11.05 3.63
C GLU A 277 1.61 -10.02 3.84
N ASN A 278 2.88 -10.40 3.68
CA ASN A 278 4.03 -9.58 4.08
C ASN A 278 5.20 -9.54 3.08
N ILE A 279 5.18 -10.28 1.96
CA ILE A 279 6.21 -10.14 0.93
C ILE A 279 5.88 -8.91 0.08
N GLN A 280 6.26 -7.75 0.59
CA GLN A 280 6.32 -6.53 -0.20
C GLN A 280 7.33 -6.77 -1.32
N ARG A 281 6.96 -6.47 -2.57
CA ARG A 281 7.96 -6.48 -3.64
C ARG A 281 8.97 -5.38 -3.32
N VAL A 282 10.18 -5.80 -2.99
CA VAL A 282 11.31 -4.90 -2.70
C VAL A 282 12.16 -4.78 -3.94
N PHE A 283 12.54 -3.56 -4.27
CA PHE A 283 13.56 -3.26 -5.28
C PHE A 283 14.77 -2.65 -4.56
N ASP A 284 15.97 -3.01 -5.00
CA ASP A 284 17.19 -2.40 -4.49
C ASP A 284 17.71 -1.39 -5.51
N ILE A 285 17.82 -0.12 -5.10
CA ILE A 285 18.41 0.95 -5.90
C ILE A 285 19.77 1.31 -5.33
N LYS A 286 20.79 1.45 -6.19
CA LYS A 286 22.10 1.94 -5.78
C LYS A 286 22.07 3.46 -5.69
N VAL A 287 22.32 4.00 -4.50
CA VAL A 287 22.24 5.45 -4.23
C VAL A 287 23.53 5.94 -3.58
N ASN A 288 24.03 7.09 -4.03
CA ASN A 288 25.14 7.77 -3.37
C ASN A 288 24.67 8.42 -2.06
N HIS A 289 25.48 8.27 -1.01
CA HIS A 289 25.21 8.90 0.28
C HIS A 289 26.15 10.09 0.50
N ASN A 290 25.60 11.18 1.05
CA ASN A 290 26.40 12.33 1.47
C ASN A 290 27.16 12.06 2.78
N GLU A 291 27.94 13.03 3.25
CA GLU A 291 28.76 12.92 4.47
C GLU A 291 27.92 12.69 5.74
N ASN A 292 26.65 13.10 5.74
CA ASN A 292 25.69 12.86 6.83
C ASN A 292 24.99 11.50 6.72
N GLY A 293 25.37 10.67 5.73
CA GLY A 293 24.75 9.37 5.49
C GLY A 293 23.33 9.44 4.93
N MET A 294 22.90 10.59 4.39
CA MET A 294 21.60 10.71 3.73
C MET A 294 21.70 10.31 2.25
N PRO A 295 20.71 9.55 1.71
CA PRO A 295 20.70 9.17 0.32
C PRO A 295 20.51 10.40 -0.60
N SER A 296 21.18 10.39 -1.75
CA SER A 296 20.94 11.36 -2.84
C SER A 296 19.50 11.23 -3.32
N LEU A 297 18.70 12.27 -3.13
CA LEU A 297 17.32 12.32 -3.61
C LEU A 297 17.25 12.13 -5.13
N LYS A 298 18.21 12.70 -5.86
CA LYS A 298 18.30 12.57 -7.32
C LYS A 298 18.45 11.10 -7.73
N ASP A 299 19.45 10.41 -7.17
CA ASP A 299 19.72 9.00 -7.51
C ASP A 299 18.55 8.10 -7.09
N LEU A 300 17.91 8.41 -5.97
CA LEU A 300 16.75 7.68 -5.46
C LEU A 300 15.56 7.81 -6.43
N THR A 301 15.22 9.04 -6.81
CA THR A 301 14.15 9.33 -7.76
C THR A 301 14.44 8.74 -9.13
N GLU A 302 15.65 8.90 -9.67
CA GLU A 302 16.06 8.33 -10.96
C GLU A 302 15.97 6.81 -10.94
N GLY A 303 16.44 6.15 -9.88
CA GLY A 303 16.33 4.69 -9.76
C GLY A 303 14.88 4.20 -9.64
N MET A 304 14.01 4.93 -8.94
CA MET A 304 12.59 4.58 -8.88
C MET A 304 11.92 4.80 -10.26
N ALA A 305 12.29 5.86 -10.98
CA ALA A 305 11.84 6.11 -12.34
C ALA A 305 12.29 4.99 -13.30
N GLU A 306 13.51 4.48 -13.17
CA GLU A 306 13.97 3.34 -13.96
C GLU A 306 13.10 2.09 -13.74
N ILE A 307 12.70 1.81 -12.49
CA ILE A 307 11.78 0.70 -12.18
C ILE A 307 10.43 0.93 -12.88
N ILE A 308 9.87 2.14 -12.81
CA ILE A 308 8.62 2.51 -13.49
C ILE A 308 8.72 2.30 -15.02
N LEU A 309 9.85 2.66 -15.62
CA LEU A 309 10.01 2.61 -17.07
C LEU A 309 10.33 1.19 -17.57
N LYS A 310 11.14 0.42 -16.82
CA LYS A 310 11.76 -0.83 -17.30
C LYS A 310 11.23 -2.12 -16.63
N ASP A 311 10.84 -2.11 -15.34
CA ASP A 311 10.38 -3.31 -14.59
C ASP A 311 9.05 -3.08 -13.86
N ASN A 312 8.14 -2.31 -14.45
CA ASN A 312 6.84 -2.02 -13.85
C ASN A 312 5.95 -3.30 -13.81
N PRO A 313 5.64 -3.83 -12.61
CA PRO A 313 4.83 -5.04 -12.45
C PRO A 313 3.40 -4.93 -12.96
N VAL A 314 2.87 -3.70 -12.99
CA VAL A 314 1.49 -3.39 -13.34
C VAL A 314 1.43 -2.67 -14.68
N ALA A 315 2.45 -2.85 -15.53
CA ALA A 315 2.54 -2.23 -16.85
C ALA A 315 1.36 -2.60 -17.77
N TYR A 316 0.66 -3.72 -17.53
CA TYR A 316 -0.53 -4.11 -18.28
C TYR A 316 -1.66 -3.07 -18.16
N LYS A 317 -1.72 -2.30 -17.06
CA LYS A 317 -2.70 -1.22 -16.85
C LYS A 317 -2.54 -0.04 -17.78
N ARG A 318 -1.40 0.11 -18.46
CA ARG A 318 -1.23 1.11 -19.53
C ARG A 318 -2.23 0.95 -20.68
N LYS A 319 -2.85 -0.22 -20.79
CA LYS A 319 -3.89 -0.54 -21.79
C LYS A 319 -5.31 -0.27 -21.29
N ILE A 320 -5.47 0.10 -20.02
CA ILE A 320 -6.76 0.45 -19.44
C ILE A 320 -6.88 1.97 -19.58
N ASP A 321 -7.85 2.41 -20.37
CA ASP A 321 -8.12 3.84 -20.51
C ASP A 321 -8.44 4.45 -19.16
N GLN A 322 -7.92 5.62 -18.85
CA GLN A 322 -8.28 6.34 -17.62
C GLN A 322 -9.46 7.26 -17.89
N PHE A 323 -10.30 7.49 -16.89
CA PHE A 323 -11.25 8.59 -16.97
C PHE A 323 -10.52 9.91 -16.82
N GLU A 324 -10.84 10.88 -17.69
CA GLU A 324 -10.42 12.26 -17.50
C GLU A 324 -11.02 12.81 -16.19
N GLY A 325 -10.33 13.76 -15.58
CA GLY A 325 -10.84 14.41 -14.39
C GLY A 325 -12.10 15.22 -14.65
N VAL A 326 -12.57 15.78 -13.55
CA VAL A 326 -13.80 16.55 -13.50
C VAL A 326 -13.50 17.93 -12.98
N GLU A 327 -14.16 18.90 -13.60
CA GLU A 327 -14.16 20.28 -13.13
C GLU A 327 -14.97 20.36 -11.83
N ILE A 328 -14.42 21.06 -10.84
CA ILE A 328 -15.08 21.34 -9.58
C ILE A 328 -15.30 22.85 -9.50
N ASP A 329 -16.56 23.24 -9.32
CA ASP A 329 -16.96 24.63 -9.21
C ASP A 329 -16.19 25.31 -8.07
N GLY A 330 -15.26 26.21 -8.41
CA GLY A 330 -14.45 26.96 -7.44
C GLY A 330 -12.94 26.95 -7.68
N ASP A 331 -12.41 26.01 -8.47
CA ASP A 331 -10.96 25.86 -8.68
C ASP A 331 -10.40 26.79 -9.79
N GLU A 332 -11.24 27.50 -10.55
CA GLU A 332 -10.83 28.42 -11.63
C GLU A 332 -10.22 29.77 -11.16
N LYS A 333 -10.09 30.03 -9.85
CA LYS A 333 -9.71 31.37 -9.38
C LYS A 333 -8.21 31.65 -9.22
N GLU A 334 -7.32 30.68 -9.37
CA GLU A 334 -5.88 30.90 -9.11
C GLU A 334 -4.95 30.98 -10.33
N GLU A 335 -5.41 30.73 -11.57
CA GLU A 335 -4.53 30.85 -12.76
C GLU A 335 -4.67 32.17 -13.55
N ARG A 336 -5.23 33.23 -12.96
CA ARG A 336 -5.24 34.56 -13.57
C ARG A 336 -4.84 35.68 -12.63
N ILE A 337 -3.57 35.70 -12.22
CA ILE A 337 -2.85 36.96 -11.98
C ILE A 337 -1.45 36.84 -12.60
N ILE A 338 -1.20 37.77 -13.52
CA ILE A 338 -0.07 37.91 -14.44
C ILE A 338 1.25 38.18 -13.69
#